data_AF-A0A432U7J4-F1
#
_entry.id   AF-A0A432U7J4-F1
#
_cell.length_a   1.000
_cell.length_b   1.000
_cell.length_c   1.000
_cell.angle_alpha   90.00
_cell.angle_beta   90.00
_cell.angle_gamma   90.00
#
_symmetry.space_group_name_H-M   'P 1'
#
loop_
_entity.id
_entity.type
_entity.pdbx_description
1 polymer ?
#
loop_
_entity_poly.entity_id
_entity_poly.type
_entity_poly.pdbx_seq_one_letter_code
_entity_poly.pdbx_strand_id
1 'polypeptide(L)'
;PDWEPHPDDFIAAIKRFIGKREQVLDTEIILICRSGYRSDDAGRCLVDNGFTDVAHVVSGFEGDLDEHDQRGNVNGWRHDGMPWNQC
;
A
#
# COMPACT_ATOMS: atom_id res chain seq x y z
N PRO A 1 15.82 8.21 15.36
CA PRO A 1 15.83 7.32 14.18
C PRO A 1 15.54 8.16 12.95
N ASP A 2 16.49 8.19 12.00
CA ASP A 2 16.25 8.81 10.70
C ASP A 2 15.44 7.80 9.88
N TRP A 3 14.16 8.11 9.69
CA TRP A 3 13.21 7.25 8.97
C TRP A 3 13.30 7.54 7.48
N GLU A 4 14.39 7.07 6.85
CA GLU A 4 14.64 7.30 5.43
C GLU A 4 14.09 6.15 4.56
N PRO A 5 13.59 6.45 3.35
CA PRO A 5 13.21 5.40 2.39
C PRO A 5 14.45 4.64 1.87
N HIS A 6 14.31 3.32 1.74
CA HIS A 6 15.30 2.44 1.10
C HIS A 6 14.68 1.71 -0.11
N PRO A 7 14.64 2.35 -1.30
CA PRO A 7 13.94 1.83 -2.47
C PRO A 7 14.46 0.47 -2.93
N ASP A 8 15.79 0.31 -3.00
CA ASP A 8 16.41 -0.92 -3.51
C ASP A 8 16.09 -2.13 -2.63
N ASP A 9 16.15 -1.95 -1.31
CA ASP A 9 15.82 -3.00 -0.34
C ASP A 9 14.34 -3.37 -0.40
N PHE A 10 13.46 -2.38 -0.59
CA PHE A 10 12.03 -2.60 -0.77
C PHE A 10 11.74 -3.42 -2.04
N ILE A 11 12.33 -3.04 -3.18
CA ILE A 11 12.16 -3.77 -4.45
C ILE A 11 12.72 -5.19 -4.36
N ALA A 12 13.89 -5.37 -3.73
CA ALA A 12 14.46 -6.69 -3.49
C ALA A 12 13.55 -7.57 -2.62
N ALA A 13 12.93 -6.99 -1.59
CA ALA A 13 11.99 -7.69 -0.72
C ALA A 13 10.72 -8.13 -1.49
N ILE A 14 10.15 -7.26 -2.33
CA ILE A 14 8.98 -7.58 -3.16
C ILE A 14 9.30 -8.69 -4.16
N LYS A 15 10.41 -8.60 -4.91
CA LYS A 15 10.83 -9.64 -5.84
C LYS A 15 11.05 -10.99 -5.14
N ARG A 16 11.64 -10.98 -3.93
CA ARG A 16 11.81 -12.17 -3.11
C ARG A 16 10.46 -12.78 -2.68
N PHE A 17 9.48 -11.96 -2.34
CA PHE A 17 8.15 -12.42 -1.91
C PHE A 17 7.34 -13.02 -3.06
N ILE A 18 7.37 -12.40 -4.24
CA ILE A 18 6.70 -12.91 -5.45
C ILE A 18 7.35 -14.23 -5.92
N GLY A 19 8.66 -14.37 -5.70
CA GLY A 19 9.40 -15.59 -6.00
C GLY A 19 9.76 -15.73 -7.48
N LYS A 20 9.97 -16.98 -7.93
CA LYS A 20 10.44 -17.30 -9.30
C LYS A 20 9.29 -17.41 -10.32
N ARG A 21 8.46 -16.37 -10.44
CA ARG A 21 7.49 -16.29 -11.54
C ARG A 21 8.21 -15.86 -12.83
N GLU A 22 7.79 -16.35 -13.98
CA GLU A 22 8.35 -15.90 -15.27
C GLU A 22 8.06 -14.41 -15.52
N GLN A 23 6.96 -13.89 -14.94
CA GLN A 23 6.49 -12.51 -15.11
C GLN A 23 6.39 -11.80 -13.75
N VAL A 24 7.53 -11.60 -13.09
CA VAL A 24 7.57 -10.91 -11.79
C VAL A 24 7.05 -9.47 -11.88
N LEU A 25 7.37 -8.77 -12.97
CA LEU A 25 7.00 -7.37 -13.17
C LEU A 25 5.51 -7.18 -13.50
N ASP A 26 4.86 -8.19 -14.07
CA ASP A 26 3.43 -8.18 -14.43
C ASP A 26 2.55 -8.81 -13.34
N THR A 27 3.10 -9.04 -12.15
CA THR A 27 2.31 -9.52 -11.02
C THR A 27 1.42 -8.39 -10.50
N GLU A 28 0.11 -8.63 -10.43
CA GLU A 28 -0.86 -7.71 -9.81
C GLU A 28 -0.49 -7.48 -8.32
N ILE A 29 -0.26 -6.22 -7.97
CA ILE A 29 0.07 -5.80 -6.60
C ILE A 29 -0.91 -4.70 -6.17
N ILE A 30 -1.70 -5.00 -5.14
CA ILE A 30 -2.58 -4.03 -4.49
C ILE A 30 -2.00 -3.66 -3.13
N LEU A 31 -1.65 -2.39 -2.95
CA LEU A 31 -1.08 -1.87 -1.73
C LEU A 31 -2.14 -1.22 -0.84
N ILE A 32 -2.02 -1.43 0.47
CA ILE A 32 -2.85 -0.75 1.46
C ILE A 32 -1.98 -0.31 2.65
N CYS A 33 -2.20 0.92 3.11
CA CYS A 33 -1.65 1.41 4.37
C CYS A 33 -2.79 1.95 5.26
N ARG A 34 -2.47 2.76 6.28
CA ARG A 34 -3.50 3.33 7.16
C ARG A 34 -4.43 4.33 6.45
N SER A 35 -3.88 5.18 5.59
CA SER A 35 -4.58 6.39 5.07
C SER A 35 -4.12 6.80 3.67
N GLY A 36 -3.72 5.85 2.81
CA GLY A 36 -3.31 6.13 1.43
C GLY A 36 -1.85 6.57 1.20
N TYR A 37 -1.31 7.47 2.03
CA TYR A 37 -0.02 8.14 1.77
C TYR A 37 1.16 7.20 1.50
N ARG A 38 1.49 6.30 2.44
CA ARG A 38 2.66 5.39 2.29
C ARG A 38 2.48 4.38 1.16
N SER A 39 1.25 4.01 0.87
CA SER A 39 0.94 3.09 -0.22
C SER A 39 1.05 3.76 -1.59
N ASP A 40 0.84 5.08 -1.68
CA ASP A 40 1.12 5.85 -2.90
C ASP A 40 2.64 5.89 -3.17
N ASP A 41 3.44 6.28 -2.17
CA ASP A 41 4.91 6.31 -2.29
C ASP A 41 5.49 4.94 -2.68
N ALA A 42 5.02 3.88 -2.02
CA ALA A 42 5.43 2.51 -2.33
C ALA A 42 4.98 2.07 -3.74
N GLY A 43 3.78 2.47 -4.18
CA GLY A 43 3.27 2.20 -5.52
C GLY A 43 4.11 2.86 -6.60
N ARG A 44 4.43 4.15 -6.42
CA ARG A 44 5.34 4.88 -7.32
C ARG A 44 6.71 4.23 -7.40
N CYS A 45 7.27 3.83 -6.25
CA CYS A 45 8.54 3.13 -6.20
C CYS A 45 8.53 1.83 -7.03
N LEU A 46 7.44 1.05 -7.00
CA LEU A 46 7.29 -0.15 -7.82
C LEU A 46 7.20 0.18 -9.32
N VAL A 47 6.37 1.17 -9.67
CA VAL A 47 6.21 1.61 -11.07
C VAL A 47 7.53 2.11 -11.64
N ASP A 48 8.27 2.92 -10.87
CA ASP A 48 9.59 3.44 -11.25
C ASP A 48 10.62 2.31 -11.46
N ASN A 49 10.38 1.13 -10.87
CA ASN A 49 11.21 -0.08 -11.01
C ASN A 49 10.64 -1.10 -12.01
N GLY A 50 9.66 -0.71 -12.82
CA GLY A 50 9.15 -1.46 -13.96
C GLY A 50 8.05 -2.46 -13.64
N PHE A 51 7.46 -2.43 -12.45
CA PHE A 51 6.21 -3.16 -12.20
C PHE A 51 5.07 -2.52 -12.99
N THR A 52 4.29 -3.33 -13.68
CA THR A 52 3.31 -2.85 -14.68
C THR A 52 1.87 -2.89 -14.17
N ASP A 53 1.58 -3.71 -13.16
CA ASP A 53 0.24 -3.90 -12.59
C ASP A 53 0.22 -3.58 -11.09
N VAL A 54 0.18 -2.28 -10.77
CA VAL A 54 0.26 -1.77 -9.40
C VAL A 54 -0.92 -0.84 -9.12
N ALA A 55 -1.65 -1.14 -8.05
CA ALA A 55 -2.73 -0.32 -7.54
C ALA A 55 -2.56 -0.08 -6.04
N HIS A 56 -3.21 0.95 -5.52
CA HIS A 56 -3.28 1.17 -4.07
C HIS A 56 -4.67 1.65 -3.65
N VAL A 57 -5.04 1.35 -2.41
CA VAL A 57 -6.29 1.84 -1.82
C VAL A 57 -6.08 3.29 -1.39
N VAL A 58 -6.67 4.23 -2.14
CA VAL A 58 -6.49 5.69 -1.97
C VAL A 58 -6.84 6.15 -0.54
N SER A 59 -7.94 5.67 0.03
CA SER A 59 -8.35 6.00 1.40
C SER A 59 -7.61 5.17 2.46
N GLY A 60 -6.84 4.15 2.07
CA GLY A 60 -6.24 3.19 2.99
C GLY A 60 -7.26 2.43 3.83
N PHE A 61 -6.80 1.86 4.93
CA PHE A 61 -7.60 1.03 5.81
C PHE A 61 -8.52 1.81 6.75
N GLU A 62 -7.99 2.87 7.37
CA GLU A 62 -8.70 3.67 8.37
C GLU A 62 -9.18 5.02 7.83
N GLY A 63 -8.74 5.44 6.64
CA GLY A 63 -9.17 6.72 6.10
C GLY A 63 -8.44 7.92 6.69
N ASP A 64 -8.96 9.09 6.35
CA ASP A 64 -8.53 10.41 6.81
C ASP A 64 -8.95 10.68 8.26
N LEU A 65 -8.43 11.77 8.83
CA LEU A 65 -8.85 12.27 10.13
C LEU A 65 -10.14 13.08 9.96
N ASP A 66 -11.09 12.91 10.89
CA ASP A 66 -12.25 13.77 11.01
C ASP A 66 -11.94 15.05 11.80
N GLU A 67 -12.97 15.87 12.05
CA GLU A 67 -12.89 17.11 12.80
C GLU A 67 -12.47 16.95 14.29
N HIS A 68 -12.46 15.71 14.80
CA HIS A 68 -12.05 15.34 16.15
C HIS A 68 -10.69 14.61 16.17
N ASP A 69 -9.94 14.63 15.07
CA ASP A 69 -8.69 13.89 14.87
C ASP A 69 -8.85 12.36 15.03
N GLN A 70 -10.01 11.82 14.64
CA GLN A 70 -10.30 10.38 14.66
C GLN A 70 -10.36 9.79 13.25
N ARG A 71 -9.92 8.54 13.09
CA ARG A 71 -9.99 7.80 11.82
C ARG A 71 -11.13 6.78 11.84
N GLY A 72 -11.60 6.43 10.64
CA GLY A 72 -12.66 5.44 10.43
C GLY A 72 -14.06 6.02 10.34
N ASN A 73 -14.20 7.34 10.42
CA ASN A 73 -15.51 8.03 10.42
C ASN A 73 -15.84 8.73 9.09
N VAL A 74 -14.87 8.91 8.18
CA VAL A 74 -15.04 9.70 6.95
C VAL A 74 -14.94 8.84 5.69
N ASN A 75 -13.92 7.99 5.62
CA ASN A 75 -13.62 7.12 4.49
C ASN A 75 -12.71 5.96 4.96
N GLY A 76 -12.30 5.11 4.02
CA GLY A 76 -11.36 4.03 4.28
C GLY A 76 -12.04 2.67 4.29
N TRP A 77 -11.25 1.62 4.05
CA TRP A 77 -11.74 0.25 3.93
C TRP A 77 -12.73 -0.16 5.02
N ARG A 78 -12.44 0.19 6.29
CA ARG A 78 -13.34 -0.11 7.43
C ARG A 78 -14.65 0.67 7.38
N HIS A 79 -14.57 1.97 7.08
CA HIS A 79 -15.72 2.85 7.01
C HIS A 79 -16.64 2.44 5.85
N ASP A 80 -16.06 2.07 4.71
CA ASP A 80 -16.77 1.72 3.48
C ASP A 80 -17.43 0.32 3.54
N GLY A 81 -17.41 -0.34 4.71
CA GLY A 81 -18.08 -1.62 4.95
C GLY A 81 -17.41 -2.83 4.30
N MET A 82 -16.14 -2.69 3.88
CA MET A 82 -15.41 -3.79 3.26
C MET A 82 -15.09 -4.88 4.31
N PRO A 83 -14.93 -6.16 3.91
CA PRO A 83 -14.66 -7.23 4.87
C PRO A 83 -13.34 -7.02 5.63
N TRP A 84 -13.40 -7.09 6.97
CA TRP A 84 -12.24 -7.10 7.87
C TRP A 84 -12.61 -7.71 9.22
N ASN A 85 -11.61 -8.08 10.02
CA ASN A 85 -11.79 -8.57 11.38
C ASN A 85 -10.60 -8.13 12.26
N GLN A 86 -10.85 -7.94 13.55
CA GLN A 86 -9.86 -7.71 14.60
C GLN A 86 -10.16 -8.69 15.75
N CYS A 87 -9.28 -9.67 15.94
CA CYS A 87 -9.36 -10.66 17.02
C CYS A 87 -8.40 -10.30 18.16
#